data_AF-A0A963ELQ1-F1
#
_entry.id   AF-A0A963ELQ1-F1
#
_cell.length_a   1.000
_cell.length_b   1.000
_cell.length_c   1.000
_cell.angle_alpha   90.00
_cell.angle_beta   90.00
_cell.angle_gamma   90.00
#
_symmetry.space_group_name_H-M   'P 1'
#
loop_
_entity.id
_entity.type
_entity.pdbx_description
1 polymer ?
#
loop_
_entity_poly.entity_id
_entity_poly.type
_entity_poly.pdbx_seq_one_letter_code
_entity_poly.pdbx_strand_id
1 'polypeptide(L)' 'MSAAKDRSPRYNRILLKLSGEALAGDEGFGIDPKVLDAMSLEIGQLVGIGV' A
#
# COMPACT_ATOMS: atom_id res chain seq x y z
N MET A 1 22.70 -20.01 15.46
CA MET A 1 21.73 -20.37 14.40
C MET A 1 20.73 -19.22 14.28
N SER A 2 20.78 -18.47 13.19
CA SER A 2 19.89 -17.32 12.98
C SER A 2 18.51 -17.85 12.59
N ALA A 3 17.50 -17.64 13.45
CA ALA A 3 16.13 -17.96 13.13
C ALA A 3 15.70 -17.06 11.96
N ALA A 4 15.44 -17.65 10.80
CA ALA A 4 14.88 -16.92 9.67
C ALA A 4 13.57 -16.28 10.13
N LYS A 5 13.54 -14.94 10.12
CA LYS A 5 12.35 -14.15 10.46
C LYS A 5 11.22 -14.61 9.55
N ASP A 6 10.13 -15.10 10.14
CA ASP A 6 8.95 -15.54 9.39
C ASP A 6 8.52 -14.41 8.44
N ARG A 7 8.42 -14.73 7.14
CA ARG A 7 8.13 -13.77 6.08
C ARG A 7 6.63 -13.60 5.86
N SER A 8 5.80 -14.30 6.64
CA SER A 8 4.36 -14.10 6.62
C SER A 8 3.99 -12.70 7.11
N PRO A 9 3.01 -12.02 6.48
CA PRO A 9 2.49 -10.76 7.00
C PRO A 9 1.92 -10.97 8.41
N ARG A 10 2.18 -10.01 9.30
CA ARG A 10 1.69 -10.06 10.69
C ARG A 10 0.17 -9.94 10.81
N TYR A 11 -0.47 -9.30 9.82
CA TYR A 11 -1.90 -9.02 9.80
C TYR A 11 -2.49 -9.54 8.49
N ASN A 12 -3.62 -10.25 8.58
CA ASN A 12 -4.36 -10.79 7.43
C ASN A 12 -5.53 -9.87 7.00
N ARG A 13 -5.71 -8.75 7.70
CA ARG A 13 -6.71 -7.72 7.40
C ARG A 13 -6.29 -6.43 8.06
N ILE A 14 -6.34 -5.34 7.29
CA ILE A 14 -6.02 -4.01 7.76
C ILE A 14 -7.09 -3.01 7.31
N LEU A 15 -7.19 -1.91 8.04
CA LEU A 15 -7.84 -0.70 7.55
C LEU A 15 -6.72 0.26 7.14
N LEU A 16 -6.47 0.37 5.84
CA LEU A 16 -5.50 1.32 5.30
C LEU A 16 -6.21 2.65 5.03
N LYS A 17 -5.90 3.66 5.84
CA LYS A 17 -6.41 5.02 5.63
C LYS A 17 -5.36 5.86 4.90
N LEU A 18 -5.81 6.53 3.84
CA LEU A 18 -5.00 7.42 3.00
C LEU A 18 -5.50 8.87 3.17
N SER A 19 -4.60 9.85 3.21
CA SER A 19 -4.99 11.27 3.13
C SER A 19 -5.32 11.66 1.69
N GLY A 20 -6.22 12.62 1.49
CA GLY A 20 -6.52 13.14 0.14
C GLY A 20 -5.31 13.81 -0.50
N GLU A 21 -4.47 14.46 0.31
CA GLU A 21 -3.20 15.05 -0.11
C GLU A 21 -2.24 14.00 -0.69
N ALA A 22 -2.24 12.77 -0.16
CA ALA A 22 -1.41 11.70 -0.68
C ALA A 22 -1.81 11.28 -2.09
N LEU A 23 -3.04 11.55 -2.52
CA LEU A 23 -3.52 11.26 -3.87
C LEU A 23 -3.27 12.41 -4.85
N ALA A 24 -2.96 13.61 -4.39
CA ALA A 24 -2.86 14.79 -5.24
C ALA A 24 -1.52 14.90 -6.01
N GLY A 25 -0.51 14.12 -5.61
CA GLY A 25 0.82 14.18 -6.22
C GLY A 25 1.45 15.57 -6.10
N ASP A 26 2.20 15.97 -7.13
CA ASP A 26 2.93 17.24 -7.15
C ASP A 26 2.03 18.47 -7.36
N GLU A 27 0.79 18.29 -7.83
CA GLU A 27 -0.14 19.41 -8.09
C GLU A 27 -0.80 19.93 -6.79
N GLY A 28 -0.75 19.16 -5.70
CA GLY A 28 -1.25 19.56 -4.38
C GLY A 28 -2.77 19.68 -4.28
N PHE A 29 -3.52 19.45 -5.36
CA PHE A 29 -4.97 19.30 -5.36
C PHE A 29 -5.42 18.22 -6.36
N GLY A 30 -6.65 17.71 -6.20
CA GLY A 30 -7.22 16.70 -7.11
C GLY A 30 -6.69 15.29 -6.85
N ILE A 31 -6.72 14.45 -7.88
CA ILE A 31 -6.21 13.08 -7.86
C ILE A 31 -5.22 12.94 -9.01
N ASP A 32 -3.97 12.63 -8.70
CA ASP A 32 -2.94 12.28 -9.66
C ASP A 32 -3.11 10.80 -10.06
N PRO A 33 -3.44 10.51 -11.34
CA PRO A 33 -3.59 9.14 -11.82
C PRO A 33 -2.33 8.28 -11.63
N LYS A 34 -1.13 8.88 -11.71
CA LYS A 34 0.13 8.12 -11.54
C LYS A 34 0.29 7.64 -10.12
N VAL A 35 -0.06 8.47 -9.14
CA VAL A 35 -0.01 8.10 -7.73
C VAL A 35 -1.04 7.02 -7.45
N LEU A 36 -2.25 7.17 -8.00
CA LEU A 36 -3.31 6.17 -7.87
C LEU A 36 -2.88 4.80 -8.44
N ASP A 37 -2.29 4.79 -9.64
CA ASP A 37 -1.79 3.58 -10.28
C ASP A 37 -0.71 2.89 -9.44
N ALA A 38 0.27 3.64 -8.94
CA ALA A 38 1.33 3.11 -8.08
C ALA A 38 0.75 2.49 -6.79
N MET A 39 -0.14 3.21 -6.11
CA MET A 39 -0.79 2.73 -4.89
C MET A 39 -1.64 1.49 -5.15
N SER A 40 -2.36 1.44 -6.27
CA SER A 40 -3.16 0.27 -6.65
C SER A 40 -2.30 -0.98 -6.82
N LEU A 41 -1.10 -0.83 -7.39
CA LEU A 41 -0.15 -1.94 -7.57
C LEU A 41 0.37 -2.45 -6.22
N GLU A 42 0.75 -1.55 -5.32
CA GLU A 42 1.22 -1.90 -3.97
C GLU A 42 0.13 -2.60 -3.16
N ILE A 43 -1.11 -2.11 -3.21
CA ILE A 43 -2.25 -2.77 -2.56
C ILE A 43 -2.48 -4.16 -3.17
N GLY A 44 -2.40 -4.29 -4.49
CA GLY A 44 -2.51 -5.59 -5.18
C GLY A 44 -1.45 -6.59 -4.73
N GLN A 45 -0.21 -6.14 -4.48
CA GLN A 45 0.85 -6.99 -3.94
C GLN A 45 0.53 -7.48 -2.53
N LEU A 46 -0.02 -6.63 -1.67
CA LEU A 46 -0.45 -7.01 -0.31
C LEU A 46 -1.57 -8.06 -0.35
N VAL A 47 -2.57 -7.86 -1.22
CA VAL A 47 -3.63 -8.86 -1.44
C VAL A 47 -3.04 -10.20 -1.93
N GLY A 48 -2.06 -10.14 -2.83
CA GLY A 48 -1.38 -11.33 -3.37
C GLY A 48 -0.64 -12.17 -2.33
N ILE A 49 -0.25 -11.58 -1.19
CA ILE A 49 0.38 -12.28 -0.06
C ILE A 49 -0.60 -12.61 1.08
N GLY A 50 -1.90 -12.37 0.89
CA GLY A 50 -2.95 -12.76 1.83
C GLY A 50 -3.26 -11.76 2.95
N VAL A 51 -2.96 -10.47 2.72
CA VAL A 51 -3.33 -9.34 3.61
C VAL A 51 -4.69 -8.76 3.24
#